data_AF-A0A842TSZ5-F1
#
_entry.id   AF-A0A842TSZ5-F1
#
_cell.length_a   1.000
_cell.length_b   1.000
_cell.length_c   1.000
_cell.angle_alpha   90.00
_cell.angle_beta   90.00
_cell.angle_gamma   90.00
#
_symmetry.space_group_name_H-M   'P 1'
#
loop_
_entity.id
_entity.type
_entity.pdbx_description
1 polymer ?
#
loop_
_entity_poly.entity_id
_entity_poly.type
_entity_poly.pdbx_seq_one_letter_code
_entity_poly.pdbx_strand_id
1 'polypeptide(L)'
;MARLKLIKDFDKLEETFRAEIEGVFSKGDSVAVKLHMGEIKNPYYLSPEIVKNVVNVLKEYDVRPFLIDTTVLYKSERDTVEKYLKTAKLHGFTEEKIGCPIVISDTGVDVEAKDITVEVSKEMAEADSMLVLSHVKGHCCYGFGGAIKNLGMGGVTRKSKADVHKAKEASTDELLSEAAGAVLDAVGKKVFYVNFLMNIAKECDCCNKPGPIVAEDIGVLFGKDIVAIDKASLDLINEQKKDVFMKLHNHNPELHVDFAEKLGIGSREYSLD
;
A
#
# COMPACT_ATOMS: atom_id res chain seq x y z
N MET A 1 -7.12 -9.53 -18.51
CA MET A 1 -6.47 -8.22 -18.64
C MET A 1 -7.19 -7.19 -17.76
N ALA A 2 -6.47 -6.62 -16.79
CA ALA A 2 -6.97 -5.58 -15.90
C ALA A 2 -6.94 -4.20 -16.59
N ARG A 3 -7.88 -3.32 -16.25
CA ARG A 3 -7.89 -1.94 -16.74
C ARG A 3 -7.30 -1.02 -15.68
N LEU A 4 -6.33 -0.21 -16.08
CA LEU A 4 -5.71 0.81 -15.24
C LEU A 4 -5.86 2.20 -15.86
N LYS A 5 -5.97 3.21 -15.01
CA LYS A 5 -5.98 4.62 -15.41
C LYS A 5 -4.72 5.31 -14.92
N LEU A 6 -4.04 6.05 -15.80
CA LEU A 6 -2.92 6.94 -15.43
C LEU A 6 -3.32 8.40 -15.61
N ILE A 7 -3.05 9.22 -14.59
CA ILE A 7 -3.02 10.68 -14.75
C ILE A 7 -1.63 11.20 -14.44
N LYS A 8 -1.14 12.13 -15.27
CA LYS A 8 0.11 12.85 -15.02
C LYS A 8 -0.11 14.20 -14.33
N ASP A 9 -1.32 14.73 -14.48
CA ASP A 9 -1.75 16.01 -13.94
C ASP A 9 -2.47 15.79 -12.61
N PHE A 10 -1.84 16.23 -11.52
CA PHE A 10 -2.37 16.06 -10.16
C PHE A 10 -3.64 16.89 -9.91
N ASP A 11 -3.89 17.94 -10.70
CA ASP A 11 -5.12 18.75 -10.58
C ASP A 11 -6.36 17.91 -10.95
N LYS A 12 -6.17 16.80 -11.68
CA LYS A 12 -7.23 15.85 -12.05
C LYS A 12 -7.43 14.71 -11.06
N LEU A 13 -6.72 14.71 -9.92
CA LEU A 13 -6.78 13.63 -8.94
C LEU A 13 -8.21 13.37 -8.46
N GLU A 14 -8.91 14.41 -7.99
CA GLU A 14 -10.24 14.26 -7.40
C GLU A 14 -11.30 13.86 -8.44
N GLU A 15 -11.26 14.48 -9.63
CA GLU A 15 -12.16 14.15 -10.74
C GLU A 15 -11.98 12.71 -11.21
N THR A 16 -10.72 12.29 -11.43
CA THR A 16 -10.43 10.94 -11.90
C THR A 16 -10.73 9.91 -10.84
N PHE A 17 -10.34 10.16 -9.58
CA PHE A 17 -10.63 9.26 -8.49
C PHE A 17 -12.13 9.03 -8.33
N ARG A 18 -12.95 10.10 -8.40
CA ARG A 18 -14.42 10.01 -8.39
C ARG A 18 -14.94 9.11 -9.52
N ALA A 19 -14.47 9.29 -10.75
CA ALA A 19 -14.89 8.46 -11.88
C ALA A 19 -14.50 6.98 -11.70
N GLU A 20 -13.27 6.71 -11.25
CA GLU A 20 -12.75 5.34 -11.18
C GLU A 20 -13.32 4.50 -10.01
N ILE A 21 -13.79 5.15 -8.94
CA ILE A 21 -14.43 4.47 -7.81
C ILE A 21 -15.95 4.32 -7.95
N GLU A 22 -16.55 4.78 -9.05
CA GLU A 22 -17.98 4.64 -9.27
C GLU A 22 -18.40 3.16 -9.25
N GLY A 23 -19.37 2.83 -8.40
CA GLY A 23 -19.85 1.46 -8.18
C GLY A 23 -18.84 0.53 -7.49
N VAL A 24 -17.70 1.04 -7.01
CA VAL A 24 -16.71 0.26 -6.27
C VAL A 24 -17.12 0.09 -4.80
N PHE A 25 -17.56 1.18 -4.17
CA PHE A 25 -18.01 1.18 -2.77
C PHE A 25 -19.52 1.35 -2.69
N SER A 26 -20.14 0.74 -1.68
CA SER A 26 -21.58 0.82 -1.44
C SER A 26 -21.88 1.79 -0.31
N LYS A 27 -23.01 2.48 -0.40
CA LYS A 27 -23.51 3.35 0.67
C LYS A 27 -23.54 2.62 2.01
N GLY A 28 -22.94 3.21 3.04
CA GLY A 28 -22.85 2.66 4.39
C GLY A 28 -21.63 1.79 4.68
N ASP A 29 -20.88 1.39 3.64
CA ASP A 29 -19.66 0.59 3.79
C ASP A 29 -18.69 1.27 4.78
N SER A 30 -18.14 0.48 5.68
CA SER A 30 -16.87 0.80 6.33
C SER A 30 -15.73 0.58 5.34
N VAL A 31 -14.95 1.63 5.08
CA VAL A 31 -13.87 1.59 4.09
C VAL A 31 -12.53 1.74 4.82
N ALA A 32 -11.77 0.66 4.90
CA ALA A 32 -10.40 0.70 5.40
C ALA A 32 -9.51 1.42 4.38
N VAL A 33 -9.00 2.60 4.72
CA VAL A 33 -8.04 3.33 3.86
C VAL A 33 -6.63 2.99 4.31
N LYS A 34 -6.07 1.94 3.70
CA LYS A 34 -4.72 1.46 4.00
C LYS A 34 -3.68 2.43 3.45
N LEU A 35 -2.90 3.01 4.35
CA LEU A 35 -1.84 3.96 4.03
C LEU A 35 -0.67 3.80 4.98
N HIS A 36 0.56 4.06 4.52
CA HIS A 36 1.71 4.25 5.40
C HIS A 36 1.86 5.75 5.75
N MET A 37 1.85 6.09 7.03
CA MET A 37 1.83 7.50 7.50
C MET A 37 3.23 8.10 7.71
N GLY A 38 4.25 7.49 7.11
CA GLY A 38 5.63 7.98 7.10
C GLY A 38 6.45 7.60 8.33
N GLU A 39 7.78 7.73 8.21
CA GLU A 39 8.75 7.56 9.29
C GLU A 39 9.38 8.91 9.66
N ILE A 40 9.69 9.12 10.94
CA ILE A 40 10.31 10.36 11.41
C ILE A 40 11.63 10.60 10.64
N LYS A 41 11.80 11.81 10.11
CA LYS A 41 12.90 12.27 9.23
C LYS A 41 12.80 11.85 7.76
N ASN A 42 11.78 11.10 7.36
CA ASN A 42 11.51 10.84 5.96
C ASN A 42 10.49 11.88 5.44
N PRO A 43 10.82 12.74 4.46
CA PRO A 43 9.90 13.74 3.95
C PRO A 43 8.99 13.25 2.81
N TYR A 44 9.17 12.01 2.31
CA TYR A 44 8.55 11.58 1.06
C TYR A 44 7.26 10.76 1.21
N TYR A 45 6.74 10.59 2.43
CA TYR A 45 5.44 9.95 2.61
C TYR A 45 4.32 10.74 1.93
N LEU A 46 3.23 10.07 1.57
CA LEU A 46 2.10 10.70 0.91
C LEU A 46 1.55 11.84 1.77
N SER A 47 1.39 13.02 1.19
CA SER A 47 1.04 14.19 1.99
C SER A 47 -0.38 14.05 2.60
N PRO A 48 -0.59 14.51 3.84
CA PRO A 48 -1.92 14.51 4.46
C PRO A 48 -2.96 15.30 3.66
N GLU A 49 -2.55 16.32 2.88
CA GLU A 49 -3.47 17.08 2.02
C GLU A 49 -4.01 16.22 0.88
N ILE A 50 -3.14 15.46 0.20
CA ILE A 50 -3.57 14.53 -0.87
C ILE A 50 -4.54 13.49 -0.29
N VAL A 51 -4.22 12.93 0.88
CA VAL A 51 -5.05 11.92 1.54
C VAL A 51 -6.40 12.50 1.97
N LYS A 52 -6.42 13.72 2.50
CA LYS A 52 -7.65 14.44 2.83
C LYS A 52 -8.54 14.62 1.60
N ASN A 53 -7.98 15.00 0.45
CA ASN A 53 -8.76 15.18 -0.77
C ASN A 53 -9.37 13.85 -1.25
N VAL A 54 -8.61 12.76 -1.21
CA VAL A 54 -9.11 11.41 -1.50
C VAL A 54 -10.22 11.00 -0.53
N VAL A 55 -10.06 11.24 0.78
CA VAL A 55 -11.07 10.95 1.80
C VAL A 55 -12.33 11.80 1.62
N ASN A 56 -12.21 13.06 1.21
CA ASN A 56 -13.35 13.91 0.91
C ASN A 56 -14.18 13.33 -0.25
N VAL A 57 -13.53 12.91 -1.33
CA VAL A 57 -14.21 12.26 -2.46
C VAL A 57 -14.88 10.96 -2.03
N LEU A 58 -14.21 10.11 -1.23
CA LEU A 58 -14.82 8.88 -0.70
C LEU A 58 -16.14 9.15 0.02
N LYS A 59 -16.18 10.19 0.86
CA LYS A 59 -17.37 10.56 1.63
C LYS A 59 -18.55 11.03 0.78
N GLU A 60 -18.33 11.48 -0.45
CA GLU A 60 -19.41 11.82 -1.39
C GLU A 60 -20.30 10.59 -1.71
N TYR A 61 -19.79 9.37 -1.49
CA TYR A 61 -20.50 8.10 -1.72
C TYR A 61 -21.22 7.56 -0.48
N ASP A 62 -21.41 8.39 0.56
CA ASP A 62 -22.06 8.00 1.83
C ASP A 62 -21.40 6.78 2.52
N VAL A 63 -20.08 6.64 2.41
CA VAL A 63 -19.29 5.60 3.09
C VAL A 63 -18.69 6.10 4.40
N ARG A 64 -18.19 5.18 5.24
CA ARG A 64 -17.55 5.44 6.53
C ARG A 64 -16.05 5.10 6.45
N PRO A 65 -15.20 5.99 5.91
CA PRO A 65 -13.78 5.72 5.79
C PRO A 65 -13.08 5.82 7.16
N PHE A 66 -11.96 5.12 7.30
CA PHE A 66 -10.98 5.32 8.38
C PHE A 66 -9.59 5.03 7.85
N LEU A 67 -8.58 5.82 8.22
CA LEU A 67 -7.20 5.51 7.87
C LEU A 67 -6.69 4.38 8.75
N ILE A 68 -5.92 3.46 8.16
CA ILE A 68 -5.36 2.35 8.92
C ILE A 68 -3.94 1.96 8.49
N ASP A 69 -3.13 1.61 9.49
CA ASP A 69 -1.87 0.88 9.34
C ASP A 69 -1.62 -0.01 10.57
N THR A 70 -0.56 -0.82 10.51
CA THR A 70 -0.13 -1.69 11.62
C THR A 70 1.24 -1.29 12.16
N THR A 71 1.56 -1.70 13.39
CA THR A 71 2.87 -1.42 13.98
C THR A 71 4.00 -2.15 13.24
N VAL A 72 5.21 -1.57 13.21
CA VAL A 72 6.36 -2.18 12.54
C VAL A 72 7.08 -3.19 13.42
N LEU A 73 7.91 -4.07 12.81
CA LEU A 73 8.71 -5.09 13.51
C LEU A 73 9.97 -4.54 14.19
N TYR A 74 10.61 -3.53 13.61
CA TYR A 74 11.86 -2.97 14.12
C TYR A 74 11.60 -1.84 15.12
N LYS A 75 12.58 -1.61 16.01
CA LYS A 75 12.50 -0.52 16.99
C LYS A 75 12.46 0.84 16.27
N SER A 76 11.41 1.61 16.48
CA SER A 76 11.18 2.91 15.82
C SER A 76 10.13 3.74 16.58
N GLU A 77 9.72 4.87 16.02
CA GLU A 77 8.57 5.65 16.50
C GLU A 77 7.22 5.10 16.00
N ARG A 78 7.21 3.85 15.51
CA ARG A 78 6.01 3.15 15.01
C ARG A 78 5.93 1.70 15.48
N ASP A 79 6.75 1.33 16.45
CA ASP A 79 6.83 -0.04 16.98
C ASP A 79 5.75 -0.34 18.05
N THR A 80 4.98 0.67 18.46
CA THR A 80 3.77 0.53 19.28
C THR A 80 2.65 1.42 18.72
N VAL A 81 1.39 1.07 19.04
CA VAL A 81 0.20 1.84 18.66
C VAL A 81 0.33 3.32 19.08
N GLU A 82 0.67 3.58 20.33
CA GLU A 82 0.80 4.95 20.88
C GLU A 82 1.86 5.77 20.12
N LYS A 83 3.03 5.20 19.88
CA LYS A 83 4.10 5.90 19.17
C LYS A 83 3.73 6.16 17.72
N TYR A 84 3.09 5.19 17.06
CA TYR A 84 2.70 5.40 15.67
C TYR A 84 1.61 6.49 15.57
N LEU A 85 0.60 6.49 16.44
CA LEU A 85 -0.38 7.59 16.49
C LEU A 85 0.28 8.96 16.71
N LYS A 86 1.32 9.03 17.56
CA LYS A 86 2.10 10.26 17.75
C LYS A 86 2.85 10.65 16.48
N THR A 87 3.48 9.71 15.79
CA THR A 87 4.17 9.94 14.50
C THR A 87 3.21 10.41 13.43
N ALA A 88 2.06 9.75 13.29
CA ALA A 88 0.98 10.14 12.37
C ALA A 88 0.53 11.58 12.64
N LYS A 89 0.27 11.93 13.90
CA LYS A 89 -0.09 13.30 14.31
C LYS A 89 1.01 14.32 13.95
N LEU A 90 2.28 14.01 14.21
CA LEU A 90 3.41 14.89 13.86
C LEU A 90 3.52 15.12 12.34
N HIS A 91 3.18 14.12 11.55
CA HIS A 91 3.14 14.22 10.09
C HIS A 91 1.85 14.87 9.56
N GLY A 92 0.91 15.25 10.43
CA GLY A 92 -0.33 15.92 10.06
C GLY A 92 -1.50 14.98 9.78
N PHE A 93 -1.40 13.70 10.10
CA PHE A 93 -2.52 12.76 10.07
C PHE A 93 -3.28 12.86 11.40
N THR A 94 -4.26 13.77 11.45
CA THR A 94 -5.21 13.89 12.55
C THR A 94 -6.63 13.71 12.03
N GLU A 95 -7.54 13.22 12.87
CA GLU A 95 -8.95 13.05 12.49
C GLU A 95 -9.58 14.37 12.03
N GLU A 96 -9.23 15.48 12.69
CA GLU A 96 -9.72 16.82 12.35
C GLU A 96 -9.28 17.25 10.95
N LYS A 97 -8.05 16.91 10.54
CA LYS A 97 -7.49 17.32 9.26
C LYS A 97 -7.93 16.41 8.12
N ILE A 98 -7.85 15.10 8.30
CA ILE A 98 -8.22 14.12 7.29
C ILE A 98 -9.74 13.99 7.18
N GLY A 99 -10.45 14.21 8.28
CA GLY A 99 -11.90 14.09 8.37
C GLY A 99 -12.38 12.68 8.70
N CYS A 100 -11.51 11.72 8.98
CA CYS A 100 -11.91 10.36 9.37
C CYS A 100 -11.04 9.81 10.50
N PRO A 101 -11.49 8.74 11.20
CA PRO A 101 -10.71 8.12 12.26
C PRO A 101 -9.33 7.66 11.80
N ILE A 102 -8.34 7.76 12.69
CA ILE A 102 -6.97 7.27 12.46
C ILE A 102 -6.75 6.04 13.35
N VAL A 103 -6.67 4.87 12.73
CA VAL A 103 -6.57 3.58 13.43
C VAL A 103 -5.18 3.01 13.25
N ILE A 104 -4.52 2.64 14.34
CA ILE A 104 -3.29 1.83 14.29
C ILE A 104 -3.56 0.51 15.01
N SER A 105 -3.40 -0.58 14.26
CA SER A 105 -3.70 -1.92 14.73
C SER A 105 -2.42 -2.70 15.09
N ASP A 106 -2.52 -3.55 16.11
CA ASP A 106 -1.49 -4.54 16.47
C ASP A 106 -2.09 -5.89 16.88
N THR A 107 -3.39 -6.06 16.65
CA THR A 107 -4.14 -7.28 16.93
C THR A 107 -4.80 -7.75 15.64
N GLY A 108 -5.07 -9.04 15.54
CA GLY A 108 -5.67 -9.54 14.33
C GLY A 108 -6.38 -10.88 14.45
N VAL A 109 -6.71 -11.40 13.27
CA VAL A 109 -7.34 -12.69 13.06
C VAL A 109 -6.38 -13.54 12.24
N ASP A 110 -6.19 -14.79 12.66
CA ASP A 110 -5.35 -15.72 11.92
C ASP A 110 -6.03 -16.11 10.59
N VAL A 111 -5.28 -15.96 9.50
CA VAL A 111 -5.69 -16.31 8.14
C VAL A 111 -4.63 -17.25 7.57
N GLU A 112 -5.06 -18.43 7.13
CA GLU A 112 -4.18 -19.40 6.48
C GLU A 112 -3.88 -18.95 5.05
N ALA A 113 -2.60 -18.77 4.74
CA ALA A 113 -2.10 -18.70 3.37
C ALA A 113 -1.49 -20.05 2.97
N LYS A 114 -0.76 -20.08 1.85
CA LYS A 114 -0.23 -21.33 1.27
C LYS A 114 0.87 -21.96 2.14
N ASP A 115 1.90 -21.20 2.48
CA ASP A 115 3.08 -21.67 3.22
C ASP A 115 3.18 -21.04 4.64
N ILE A 116 2.28 -20.11 4.99
CA ILE A 116 2.28 -19.42 6.28
C ILE A 116 0.85 -19.10 6.77
N THR A 117 0.65 -19.09 8.09
CA THR A 117 -0.52 -18.45 8.71
C THR A 117 -0.12 -17.04 9.16
N VAL A 118 -0.88 -16.04 8.72
CA VAL A 118 -0.65 -14.64 9.14
C VAL A 118 -1.85 -14.12 9.92
N GLU A 119 -1.54 -13.42 11.01
CA GLU A 119 -2.51 -12.64 11.77
C GLU A 119 -2.75 -11.30 11.04
N VAL A 120 -3.88 -11.19 10.34
CA VAL A 120 -4.35 -10.01 9.60
C VAL A 120 -5.00 -9.03 10.56
N SER A 121 -4.74 -7.72 10.40
CA SER A 121 -5.33 -6.67 11.21
C SER A 121 -6.85 -6.84 11.35
N LYS A 122 -7.32 -6.85 12.60
CA LYS A 122 -8.73 -7.09 12.90
C LYS A 122 -9.63 -6.06 12.22
N GLU A 123 -9.27 -4.79 12.29
CA GLU A 123 -10.05 -3.69 11.74
C GLU A 123 -10.08 -3.71 10.21
N MET A 124 -9.05 -4.24 9.55
CA MET A 124 -9.11 -4.50 8.10
C MET A 124 -10.05 -5.66 7.80
N ALA A 125 -9.90 -6.78 8.51
CA ALA A 125 -10.73 -7.98 8.31
C ALA A 125 -12.22 -7.74 8.59
N GLU A 126 -12.56 -6.80 9.48
CA GLU A 126 -13.94 -6.42 9.79
C GLU A 126 -14.51 -5.32 8.87
N ALA A 127 -13.69 -4.73 7.98
CA ALA A 127 -14.15 -3.69 7.07
C ALA A 127 -14.94 -4.27 5.89
N ASP A 128 -15.97 -3.54 5.42
CA ASP A 128 -16.79 -3.96 4.28
C ASP A 128 -16.03 -3.87 2.94
N SER A 129 -15.02 -2.99 2.89
CA SER A 129 -14.20 -2.75 1.70
C SER A 129 -12.91 -2.02 2.05
N MET A 130 -11.99 -1.94 1.10
CA MET A 130 -10.69 -1.32 1.32
C MET A 130 -10.22 -0.46 0.14
N LEU A 131 -9.60 0.67 0.47
CA LEU A 131 -8.85 1.51 -0.45
C LEU A 131 -7.38 1.46 -0.05
N VAL A 132 -6.51 1.03 -0.96
CA VAL A 132 -5.06 0.97 -0.71
C VAL A 132 -4.38 2.14 -1.40
N LEU A 133 -3.84 3.06 -0.60
CA LEU A 133 -3.06 4.20 -1.07
C LEU A 133 -1.58 3.90 -0.87
N SER A 134 -0.83 3.77 -1.96
CA SER A 134 0.59 3.40 -1.92
C SER A 134 1.46 4.47 -2.54
N HIS A 135 2.55 4.79 -1.86
CA HIS A 135 3.63 5.60 -2.41
C HIS A 135 4.69 4.68 -3.04
N VAL A 136 4.91 4.83 -4.35
CA VAL A 136 5.83 3.97 -5.12
C VAL A 136 7.27 4.46 -4.98
N LYS A 137 8.16 3.55 -4.59
CA LYS A 137 9.60 3.84 -4.38
C LYS A 137 10.45 2.55 -4.32
N GLY A 138 11.76 2.66 -4.09
CA GLY A 138 12.65 1.50 -3.90
C GLY A 138 12.57 0.85 -2.51
N HIS A 139 12.97 -0.41 -2.38
CA HIS A 139 12.97 -1.12 -1.10
C HIS A 139 14.17 -2.05 -0.97
N CYS A 140 14.94 -1.90 0.11
CA CYS A 140 16.16 -2.68 0.33
C CYS A 140 15.98 -4.21 0.28
N CYS A 141 14.86 -4.73 0.80
CA CYS A 141 14.61 -6.19 0.83
C CYS A 141 13.83 -6.74 -0.37
N TYR A 142 13.13 -5.90 -1.13
CA TYR A 142 12.15 -6.33 -2.15
C TYR A 142 12.40 -5.69 -3.52
N GLY A 143 13.42 -4.84 -3.64
CA GLY A 143 13.69 -3.98 -4.79
C GLY A 143 12.71 -2.82 -4.91
N PHE A 144 11.41 -3.08 -4.77
CA PHE A 144 10.31 -2.14 -5.00
C PHE A 144 9.33 -2.16 -3.83
N GLY A 145 8.63 -1.05 -3.60
CA GLY A 145 7.48 -1.00 -2.71
C GLY A 145 6.31 -0.30 -3.38
N GLY A 146 5.23 -1.06 -3.60
CA GLY A 146 3.93 -0.59 -4.07
C GLY A 146 2.80 -1.17 -3.22
N ALA A 147 1.66 -1.47 -3.85
CA ALA A 147 0.46 -1.98 -3.20
C ALA A 147 0.66 -3.33 -2.50
N ILE A 148 1.36 -4.27 -3.13
CA ILE A 148 1.62 -5.60 -2.55
C ILE A 148 2.42 -5.45 -1.25
N LYS A 149 3.50 -4.65 -1.25
CA LYS A 149 4.31 -4.43 -0.05
C LYS A 149 3.53 -3.68 1.03
N ASN A 150 2.76 -2.66 0.64
CA ASN A 150 1.94 -1.89 1.57
C ASN A 150 0.93 -2.78 2.28
N LEU A 151 0.29 -3.69 1.55
CA LEU A 151 -0.72 -4.59 2.10
C LEU A 151 -0.09 -5.76 2.87
N GLY A 152 0.87 -6.48 2.26
CA GLY A 152 1.48 -7.67 2.87
C GLY A 152 2.27 -7.39 4.14
N MET A 153 2.88 -6.20 4.28
CA MET A 153 3.51 -5.79 5.54
C MET A 153 2.58 -4.96 6.41
N GLY A 154 1.88 -3.99 5.84
CA GLY A 154 1.06 -3.05 6.61
C GLY A 154 -0.30 -3.61 7.03
N GLY A 155 -0.74 -4.74 6.48
CA GLY A 155 -2.02 -5.38 6.80
C GLY A 155 -1.95 -6.49 7.84
N VAL A 156 -0.75 -6.89 8.28
CA VAL A 156 -0.56 -7.99 9.23
C VAL A 156 0.07 -7.49 10.53
N THR A 157 -0.16 -8.17 11.65
CA THR A 157 0.37 -7.77 12.97
C THR A 157 1.89 -7.84 13.02
N ARG A 158 2.48 -7.20 14.05
CA ARG A 158 3.91 -7.27 14.31
C ARG A 158 4.44 -8.70 14.45
N LYS A 159 3.63 -9.61 15.00
CA LYS A 159 3.94 -11.04 15.14
C LYS A 159 4.12 -11.67 13.76
N SER A 160 3.13 -11.55 12.89
CA SER A 160 3.15 -12.11 11.52
C SER A 160 4.27 -11.52 10.67
N LYS A 161 4.56 -10.21 10.83
CA LYS A 161 5.74 -9.62 10.20
C LYS A 161 7.01 -10.38 10.58
N ALA A 162 7.18 -10.77 11.86
CA ALA A 162 8.34 -11.55 12.28
C ALA A 162 8.37 -12.94 11.65
N ASP A 163 7.20 -13.57 11.50
CA ASP A 163 7.07 -14.92 10.95
C ASP A 163 7.42 -14.95 9.46
N VAL A 164 6.95 -13.97 8.68
CA VAL A 164 7.34 -13.74 7.27
C VAL A 164 8.87 -13.60 7.10
N HIS A 165 9.57 -13.01 8.08
CA HIS A 165 11.03 -12.85 8.00
C HIS A 165 11.82 -14.06 8.51
N LYS A 166 11.18 -15.01 9.21
CA LYS A 166 11.83 -16.18 9.83
C LYS A 166 11.58 -17.47 9.08
N ALA A 167 10.48 -17.56 8.34
CA ALA A 167 10.13 -18.74 7.56
C ALA A 167 11.25 -19.06 6.55
N LYS A 168 11.62 -20.34 6.50
CA LYS A 168 12.77 -20.83 5.72
C LYS A 168 12.35 -21.60 4.45
N GLU A 169 11.08 -21.95 4.36
CA GLU A 169 10.56 -22.84 3.31
C GLU A 169 10.24 -22.10 2.01
N ALA A 170 9.96 -20.79 2.11
CA ALA A 170 9.68 -19.91 0.98
C ALA A 170 10.55 -18.65 1.04
N SER A 171 10.69 -17.97 -0.11
CA SER A 171 11.39 -16.69 -0.16
C SER A 171 10.60 -15.58 0.53
N THR A 172 11.28 -14.54 1.01
CA THR A 172 10.58 -13.39 1.62
C THR A 172 9.63 -12.69 0.65
N ASP A 173 9.92 -12.68 -0.66
CA ASP A 173 9.02 -12.14 -1.69
C ASP A 173 7.75 -12.97 -1.87
N GLU A 174 7.86 -14.30 -1.80
CA GLU A 174 6.71 -15.22 -1.85
C GLU A 174 5.83 -15.02 -0.62
N LEU A 175 6.42 -15.02 0.57
CA LEU A 175 5.70 -14.83 1.83
C LEU A 175 5.07 -13.43 1.95
N LEU A 176 5.71 -12.39 1.38
CA LEU A 176 5.11 -11.06 1.28
C LEU A 176 3.84 -11.09 0.44
N SER A 177 3.87 -11.83 -0.67
CA SER A 177 2.76 -11.97 -1.60
C SER A 177 1.62 -12.79 -0.98
N GLU A 178 1.96 -13.85 -0.24
CA GLU A 178 1.00 -14.63 0.55
C GLU A 178 0.34 -13.81 1.64
N ALA A 179 1.12 -13.00 2.38
CA ALA A 179 0.57 -12.10 3.38
C ALA A 179 -0.39 -11.07 2.75
N ALA A 180 -0.06 -10.52 1.58
CA ALA A 180 -0.97 -9.62 0.86
C ALA A 180 -2.25 -10.36 0.45
N GLY A 181 -2.14 -11.59 -0.07
CA GLY A 181 -3.28 -12.43 -0.41
C GLY A 181 -4.19 -12.73 0.78
N ALA A 182 -3.62 -13.12 1.91
CA ALA A 182 -4.37 -13.37 3.15
C ALA A 182 -5.14 -12.14 3.63
N VAL A 183 -4.56 -10.94 3.49
CA VAL A 183 -5.28 -9.69 3.80
C VAL A 183 -6.46 -9.50 2.85
N LEU A 184 -6.28 -9.75 1.54
CA LEU A 184 -7.37 -9.66 0.55
C LEU A 184 -8.46 -10.69 0.79
N ASP A 185 -8.11 -11.91 1.23
CA ASP A 185 -9.08 -12.93 1.57
C ASP A 185 -9.88 -12.56 2.83
N ALA A 186 -9.24 -11.91 3.81
CA ALA A 186 -9.89 -11.46 5.03
C ALA A 186 -10.88 -10.31 4.80
N VAL A 187 -10.51 -9.31 3.99
CA VAL A 187 -11.41 -8.19 3.62
C VAL A 187 -12.44 -8.60 2.57
N GLY A 188 -12.11 -9.60 1.74
CA GLY A 188 -12.84 -9.95 0.54
C GLY A 188 -12.44 -9.12 -0.68
N LYS A 189 -13.07 -9.41 -1.83
CA LYS A 189 -12.64 -8.89 -3.15
C LYS A 189 -13.05 -7.43 -3.46
N LYS A 190 -13.48 -6.65 -2.47
CA LYS A 190 -13.94 -5.26 -2.67
C LYS A 190 -12.84 -4.26 -2.32
N VAL A 191 -11.79 -4.27 -3.15
CA VAL A 191 -10.58 -3.46 -2.94
C VAL A 191 -10.28 -2.59 -4.15
N PHE A 192 -9.90 -1.34 -3.89
CA PHE A 192 -9.43 -0.40 -4.90
C PHE A 192 -8.01 0.07 -4.58
N TYR A 193 -7.19 0.27 -5.60
CA TYR A 193 -5.77 0.60 -5.45
C TYR A 193 -5.45 1.92 -6.13
N VAL A 194 -4.65 2.73 -5.44
CA VAL A 194 -4.08 3.97 -5.98
C VAL A 194 -2.59 3.97 -5.69
N ASN A 195 -1.78 3.97 -6.75
CA ASN A 195 -0.33 4.08 -6.66
C ASN A 195 0.09 5.50 -7.04
N PHE A 196 0.78 6.19 -6.13
CA PHE A 196 1.37 7.50 -6.36
C PHE A 196 2.84 7.34 -6.78
N LEU A 197 3.14 7.66 -8.03
CA LEU A 197 4.48 7.60 -8.62
C LEU A 197 5.09 8.99 -8.63
N MET A 198 5.40 9.49 -7.43
CA MET A 198 6.01 10.80 -7.19
C MET A 198 7.08 10.66 -6.12
N ASN A 199 8.08 11.54 -6.08
CA ASN A 199 9.20 11.47 -5.13
C ASN A 199 9.75 10.04 -5.01
N ILE A 200 10.01 9.39 -6.15
CA ILE A 200 10.40 7.98 -6.21
C ILE A 200 11.82 7.84 -5.66
N ALA A 201 11.92 7.62 -4.34
CA ALA A 201 13.17 7.56 -3.61
C ALA A 201 13.88 6.21 -3.73
N LYS A 202 15.19 6.20 -3.46
CA LYS A 202 15.99 4.98 -3.38
C LYS A 202 15.44 4.01 -2.33
N GLU A 203 15.15 4.48 -1.13
CA GLU A 203 14.74 3.65 0.01
C GLU A 203 13.28 3.88 0.40
N CYS A 204 12.78 3.03 1.29
CA CYS A 204 11.40 3.11 1.73
C CYS A 204 11.08 4.35 2.53
N ASP A 205 9.85 4.84 2.41
CA ASP A 205 9.24 5.79 3.33
C ASP A 205 9.12 5.27 4.78
N CYS A 206 9.25 3.94 4.98
CA CYS A 206 9.38 3.31 6.29
C CYS A 206 10.80 3.44 6.90
N CYS A 207 11.78 3.91 6.12
CA CYS A 207 13.13 4.18 6.57
C CYS A 207 13.29 5.67 6.90
N ASN A 208 14.05 6.00 7.94
CA ASN A 208 14.33 7.41 8.30
C ASN A 208 15.38 8.09 7.39
N LYS A 209 15.88 7.38 6.36
CA LYS A 209 16.88 7.82 5.39
C LYS A 209 16.48 7.33 3.99
N PRO A 210 15.60 8.05 3.29
CA PRO A 210 15.09 7.63 1.98
C PRO A 210 16.14 7.60 0.87
N GLY A 211 17.28 8.27 1.04
CA GLY A 211 18.25 8.46 -0.03
C GLY A 211 17.73 9.41 -1.12
N PRO A 212 18.41 9.47 -2.28
CA PRO A 212 18.03 10.37 -3.36
C PRO A 212 16.74 9.93 -4.06
N ILE A 213 16.08 10.87 -4.74
CA ILE A 213 15.07 10.57 -5.76
C ILE A 213 15.78 9.92 -6.96
N VAL A 214 15.27 8.78 -7.41
CA VAL A 214 15.92 7.93 -8.42
C VAL A 214 15.22 7.93 -9.78
N ALA A 215 13.96 8.38 -9.83
CA ALA A 215 13.12 8.53 -11.01
C ALA A 215 12.27 9.80 -10.86
N GLU A 216 11.91 10.47 -11.96
CA GLU A 216 11.08 11.68 -11.91
C GLU A 216 9.62 11.31 -11.65
N ASP A 217 8.80 12.29 -11.26
CA ASP A 217 7.38 12.07 -11.02
C ASP A 217 6.67 11.67 -12.32
N ILE A 218 5.91 10.59 -12.27
CA ILE A 218 5.19 10.03 -13.42
C ILE A 218 3.70 10.37 -13.34
N GLY A 219 3.11 10.27 -12.14
CA GLY A 219 1.68 10.51 -11.95
C GLY A 219 1.03 9.60 -10.91
N VAL A 220 -0.27 9.38 -11.09
CA VAL A 220 -1.11 8.55 -10.21
C VAL A 220 -1.80 7.47 -11.04
N LEU A 221 -1.63 6.21 -10.61
CA LEU A 221 -2.32 5.05 -11.17
C LEU A 221 -3.52 4.67 -10.33
N PHE A 222 -4.59 4.25 -11.00
CA PHE A 222 -5.81 3.74 -10.37
C PHE A 222 -6.16 2.37 -10.95
N GLY A 223 -6.65 1.45 -10.12
CA GLY A 223 -7.03 0.12 -10.57
C GLY A 223 -7.70 -0.74 -9.51
N LYS A 224 -8.22 -1.90 -9.95
CA LYS A 224 -8.86 -2.92 -9.09
C LYS A 224 -8.04 -4.20 -8.93
N ASP A 225 -6.85 -4.25 -9.53
CA ASP A 225 -5.98 -5.42 -9.53
C ASP A 225 -4.61 -5.03 -8.95
N ILE A 226 -4.24 -5.68 -7.84
CA ILE A 226 -3.04 -5.37 -7.06
C ILE A 226 -1.76 -5.71 -7.83
N VAL A 227 -1.79 -6.75 -8.65
CA VAL A 227 -0.64 -7.21 -9.44
C VAL A 227 -0.46 -6.28 -10.64
N ALA A 228 -1.56 -5.96 -11.32
CA ALA A 228 -1.54 -5.07 -12.47
C ALA A 228 -0.99 -3.69 -12.12
N ILE A 229 -1.45 -3.08 -11.02
CA ILE A 229 -1.05 -1.72 -10.65
C ILE A 229 0.43 -1.63 -10.26
N ASP A 230 0.96 -2.65 -9.56
CA ASP A 230 2.38 -2.71 -9.22
C ASP A 230 3.24 -3.03 -10.46
N LYS A 231 2.77 -3.93 -11.35
CA LYS A 231 3.44 -4.20 -12.62
C LYS A 231 3.53 -2.96 -13.50
N ALA A 232 2.41 -2.25 -13.68
CA ALA A 232 2.39 -1.00 -14.44
C ALA A 232 3.28 0.07 -13.81
N SER A 233 3.36 0.11 -12.47
CA SER A 233 4.26 1.04 -11.78
C SER A 233 5.73 0.75 -12.10
N LEU A 234 6.13 -0.52 -12.10
CA LEU A 234 7.47 -0.95 -12.47
C LEU A 234 7.78 -0.69 -13.94
N ASP A 235 6.84 -0.94 -14.84
CA ASP A 235 7.01 -0.71 -16.28
C ASP A 235 7.24 0.76 -16.60
N LEU A 236 6.40 1.66 -16.07
CA LEU A 236 6.54 3.10 -16.27
C LEU A 236 7.89 3.64 -15.73
N ILE A 237 8.36 3.12 -14.59
CA ILE A 237 9.67 3.50 -14.04
C ILE A 237 10.81 2.94 -14.89
N ASN A 238 10.67 1.71 -15.41
CA ASN A 238 11.67 1.08 -16.27
C ASN A 238 11.76 1.75 -17.65
N GLU A 239 10.65 2.28 -18.18
CA GLU A 239 10.64 3.11 -19.39
C GLU A 239 11.49 4.38 -19.21
N GLN A 240 11.41 5.03 -18.05
CA GLN A 240 12.21 6.21 -17.74
C GLN A 240 13.67 5.85 -17.39
N LYS A 241 13.86 4.83 -16.55
CA LYS A 241 15.16 4.44 -16.01
C LYS A 241 15.27 2.94 -15.80
N LYS A 242 15.61 2.26 -16.88
CA LYS A 242 15.75 0.81 -16.95
C LYS A 242 16.53 0.20 -15.78
N ASP A 243 15.89 -0.77 -15.10
CA ASP A 243 16.43 -1.61 -14.04
C ASP A 243 16.95 -0.81 -12.82
N VAL A 244 16.41 0.39 -12.57
CA VAL A 244 16.90 1.28 -11.51
C VAL A 244 16.91 0.60 -10.14
N PHE A 245 15.83 -0.08 -9.76
CA PHE A 245 15.72 -0.74 -8.47
C PHE A 245 16.61 -1.98 -8.34
N MET A 246 16.70 -2.78 -9.41
CA MET A 246 17.62 -3.92 -9.45
C MET A 246 19.07 -3.46 -9.26
N LYS A 247 19.49 -2.39 -9.94
CA LYS A 247 20.85 -1.83 -9.79
C LYS A 247 21.12 -1.27 -8.40
N LEU A 248 20.12 -0.70 -7.73
CA LEU A 248 20.27 -0.08 -6.41
C LEU A 248 20.28 -1.07 -5.26
N HIS A 249 19.48 -2.12 -5.36
CA HIS A 249 19.25 -3.06 -4.26
C HIS A 249 19.82 -4.45 -4.51
N ASN A 250 20.28 -4.75 -5.73
CA ASN A 250 20.72 -6.08 -6.14
C ASN A 250 19.66 -7.17 -5.86
N HIS A 251 18.39 -6.80 -6.03
CA HIS A 251 17.22 -7.64 -5.81
C HIS A 251 16.21 -7.38 -6.92
N ASN A 252 15.68 -8.44 -7.52
CA ASN A 252 14.75 -8.30 -8.64
C ASN A 252 13.40 -7.74 -8.13
N PRO A 253 12.99 -6.52 -8.53
CA PRO A 253 11.78 -5.88 -8.04
C PRO A 253 10.49 -6.55 -8.53
N GLU A 254 10.54 -7.45 -9.52
CA GLU A 254 9.37 -8.15 -10.04
C GLU A 254 9.02 -9.43 -9.26
N LEU A 255 9.88 -9.92 -8.36
CA LEU A 255 9.69 -11.23 -7.73
C LEU A 255 8.36 -11.36 -6.98
N HIS A 256 8.04 -10.42 -6.09
CA HIS A 256 6.77 -10.45 -5.35
C HIS A 256 5.56 -10.19 -6.25
N VAL A 257 5.73 -9.46 -7.36
CA VAL A 257 4.66 -9.30 -8.36
C VAL A 257 4.39 -10.62 -9.09
N ASP A 258 5.45 -11.36 -9.44
CA ASP A 258 5.36 -12.68 -10.07
C ASP A 258 4.74 -13.73 -9.13
N PHE A 259 5.12 -13.70 -7.85
CA PHE A 259 4.52 -14.59 -6.84
C PHE A 259 3.06 -14.26 -6.61
N ALA A 260 2.68 -12.98 -6.52
CA ALA A 260 1.30 -12.57 -6.40
C ALA A 260 0.43 -13.03 -7.60
N GLU A 261 0.94 -12.96 -8.82
CA GLU A 261 0.24 -13.54 -9.99
C GLU A 261 0.08 -15.05 -9.86
N LYS A 262 1.12 -15.77 -9.46
CA LYS A 262 1.08 -17.24 -9.28
C LYS A 262 0.12 -17.68 -8.18
N LEU A 263 -0.03 -16.87 -7.13
CA LEU A 263 -1.03 -17.07 -6.06
C LEU A 263 -2.45 -16.81 -6.55
N GLY A 264 -2.63 -16.17 -7.71
CA GLY A 264 -3.93 -15.87 -8.30
C GLY A 264 -4.64 -14.66 -7.68
N ILE A 265 -3.91 -13.77 -7.00
CA ILE A 265 -4.48 -12.57 -6.36
C ILE A 265 -4.56 -11.36 -7.32
N GLY A 266 -4.13 -11.54 -8.56
CA GLY A 266 -4.23 -10.55 -9.64
C GLY A 266 -3.53 -11.02 -10.92
N SER A 267 -3.43 -10.15 -11.91
CA SER A 267 -2.76 -10.41 -13.18
C SER A 267 -1.76 -9.32 -13.55
N ARG A 268 -0.61 -9.70 -14.12
CA ARG A 268 0.35 -8.75 -14.71
C ARG A 268 -0.12 -8.22 -16.06
N GLU A 269 -1.15 -8.81 -16.67
CA GLU A 269 -1.73 -8.30 -17.91
C GLU A 269 -2.64 -7.12 -17.63
N TYR A 270 -2.27 -5.95 -18.16
CA TYR A 270 -3.08 -4.74 -18.02
C TYR A 270 -3.19 -3.96 -19.34
N SER A 271 -4.24 -3.14 -19.44
CA SER A 271 -4.34 -2.03 -20.36
C SER A 271 -4.21 -0.71 -19.58
N LEU A 272 -3.55 0.27 -20.17
CA LEU A 272 -3.30 1.57 -19.56
C LEU A 272 -4.00 2.68 -20.34
N ASP A 273 -4.96 3.35 -19.69
CA ASP A 273 -5.76 4.45 -20.24
C ASP A 273 -5.34 5.82 -19.72
#